data_AF-A0A1F8NTD1-F1
#
_entry.id   AF-A0A1F8NTD1-F1
#
_cell.length_a   1.000
_cell.length_b   1.000
_cell.length_c   1.000
_cell.angle_alpha   90.00
_cell.angle_beta   90.00
_cell.angle_gamma   90.00
#
_symmetry.space_group_name_H-M   'P 1'
#
loop_
_entity.id
_entity.type
_entity.pdbx_description
1 polymer ?
#
loop_
_entity_poly.entity_id
_entity_poly.type
_entity_poly.pdbx_seq_one_letter_code
_entity_poly.pdbx_strand_id
1 'polypeptide(L)'
;MTQPFILGVNYLPRNNAMYWWSNFDTGEVQDEFAVIRDIGMSVIRIFLLWDDFQLTPDDVPISSLKNLETVCDIAASYNLKLDVTFFTGHMSGPNWAPRWMLHGKKPQNIRQVVSAGKIVYTISTMEGCDLGLHKYLGREVN
;
A
#
# COMPACT_ATOMS: atom_id res chain seq x y z
N MET A 1 16.49 -32.33 0.83
CA MET A 1 15.20 -31.89 0.28
C MET A 1 15.46 -30.68 -0.59
N THR A 2 15.03 -30.70 -1.85
CA THR A 2 15.10 -29.53 -2.73
C THR A 2 14.07 -28.50 -2.27
N GLN A 3 14.45 -27.23 -2.12
CA GLN A 3 13.46 -26.19 -1.88
C GLN A 3 12.66 -25.96 -3.17
N PRO A 4 11.31 -25.97 -3.09
CA PRO A 4 10.48 -25.69 -4.26
C PRO A 4 10.66 -24.24 -4.70
N PHE A 5 10.67 -24.00 -6.01
CA PHE A 5 10.63 -22.65 -6.56
C PHE A 5 9.26 -22.04 -6.29
N ILE A 6 9.22 -20.90 -5.62
CA ILE A 6 7.98 -20.24 -5.22
C ILE A 6 7.45 -19.42 -6.40
N LEU A 7 6.24 -19.76 -6.85
CA LEU A 7 5.50 -19.01 -7.86
C LEU A 7 4.42 -18.15 -7.18
N GLY A 8 4.37 -16.90 -7.61
CA GLY A 8 3.43 -15.92 -7.10
C GLY A 8 3.15 -14.78 -8.07
N VAL A 9 2.25 -13.89 -7.66
CA VAL A 9 1.71 -12.81 -8.51
C VAL A 9 1.63 -11.49 -7.74
N ASN A 10 1.86 -10.38 -8.43
CA ASN A 10 1.55 -9.04 -7.90
C ASN A 10 0.06 -8.79 -8.10
N TYR A 11 -0.67 -8.57 -7.01
CA TYR A 11 -2.12 -8.43 -7.04
C TYR A 11 -2.55 -6.98 -7.20
N LEU A 12 -3.29 -6.73 -8.27
CA LEU A 12 -4.01 -5.49 -8.55
C LEU A 12 -5.43 -5.90 -8.96
N PRO A 13 -6.46 -5.64 -8.12
CA PRO A 13 -7.81 -6.07 -8.43
C PRO A 13 -8.30 -5.51 -9.76
N ARG A 14 -9.07 -6.32 -10.50
CA ARG A 14 -9.42 -6.01 -11.90
C ARG A 14 -10.21 -4.72 -12.06
N ASN A 15 -11.05 -4.35 -11.09
CA ASN A 15 -11.91 -3.19 -11.22
C ASN A 15 -11.26 -1.91 -10.68
N ASN A 16 -10.47 -2.03 -9.61
CA ASN A 16 -10.00 -0.87 -8.84
C ASN A 16 -8.49 -0.64 -8.89
N ALA A 17 -7.69 -1.64 -9.29
CA ALA A 17 -6.23 -1.59 -9.31
C ALA A 17 -5.65 -0.94 -8.04
N MET A 18 -5.13 0.30 -8.13
CA MET A 18 -4.53 1.00 -6.99
C MET A 18 -5.54 1.52 -5.96
N TYR A 19 -6.79 1.76 -6.36
CA TYR A 19 -7.83 2.38 -5.53
C TYR A 19 -8.62 1.37 -4.70
N TRP A 20 -8.27 0.08 -4.79
CA TRP A 20 -9.06 -1.00 -4.22
C TRP A 20 -9.14 -0.99 -2.70
N TRP A 21 -8.19 -0.38 -1.98
CA TRP A 21 -8.31 -0.23 -0.53
C TRP A 21 -9.39 0.79 -0.15
N SER A 22 -9.46 1.92 -0.87
CA SER A 22 -10.54 2.90 -0.72
C SER A 22 -11.91 2.39 -1.20
N ASN A 23 -11.92 1.45 -2.15
CA ASN A 23 -13.10 0.82 -2.74
C ASN A 23 -13.15 -0.69 -2.42
N PHE A 24 -12.85 -1.05 -1.16
CA PHE A 24 -12.65 -2.45 -0.79
C PHE A 24 -13.89 -3.31 -1.04
N ASP A 25 -13.70 -4.37 -1.83
CA ASP A 25 -14.72 -5.36 -2.15
C ASP A 25 -14.21 -6.76 -1.79
N THR A 26 -14.75 -7.31 -0.71
CA THR A 26 -14.45 -8.67 -0.24
C THR A 26 -14.72 -9.73 -1.31
N GLY A 27 -15.79 -9.56 -2.10
CA GLY A 27 -16.18 -10.51 -3.14
C GLY A 27 -15.16 -10.54 -4.28
N GLU A 28 -14.68 -9.37 -4.71
CA GLU A 28 -13.62 -9.26 -5.72
C GLU A 28 -12.35 -10.00 -5.27
N VAL A 29 -11.93 -9.83 -4.02
CA VAL A 29 -10.76 -10.53 -3.45
C VAL A 29 -10.98 -12.05 -3.42
N GLN A 30 -12.16 -12.50 -3.01
CA GLN A 30 -12.47 -13.94 -2.95
C GLN A 30 -12.42 -14.59 -4.33
N ASP A 31 -13.06 -13.98 -5.32
CA ASP A 31 -13.13 -14.48 -6.69
C ASP A 31 -11.73 -14.53 -7.31
N GLU A 32 -10.94 -13.47 -7.13
CA GLU A 32 -9.62 -13.37 -7.74
C GLU A 32 -8.59 -14.29 -7.04
N PHE A 33 -8.68 -14.48 -5.72
CA PHE A 33 -7.81 -15.44 -5.01
C PHE A 33 -8.14 -16.89 -5.39
N ALA A 34 -9.41 -17.21 -5.63
CA ALA A 34 -9.79 -18.51 -6.18
C ALA A 34 -9.12 -18.75 -7.54
N VAL A 35 -9.17 -17.76 -8.44
CA VAL A 35 -8.50 -17.83 -9.75
C VAL A 35 -6.99 -18.00 -9.60
N ILE A 36 -6.34 -17.21 -8.74
CA ILE A 36 -4.88 -17.28 -8.49
C ILE A 36 -4.48 -18.68 -8.00
N ARG A 37 -5.27 -19.28 -7.10
CA ARG A 37 -5.04 -20.65 -6.64
C ARG A 37 -5.24 -21.66 -7.77
N ASP A 38 -6.28 -21.52 -8.58
CA ASP A 38 -6.61 -22.46 -9.66
C ASP A 38 -5.56 -22.45 -10.79
N ILE A 39 -4.88 -21.33 -11.04
CA ILE A 39 -3.73 -21.26 -11.97
C ILE A 39 -2.41 -21.75 -11.36
N GLY A 40 -2.42 -22.26 -10.12
CA GLY A 40 -1.26 -22.89 -9.48
C GLY A 40 -0.27 -21.94 -8.81
N MET A 41 -0.65 -20.70 -8.53
CA MET A 41 0.19 -19.77 -7.76
C MET A 41 0.05 -20.02 -6.26
N SER A 42 1.09 -19.69 -5.49
CA SER A 42 1.17 -19.99 -4.05
C SER A 42 1.39 -18.77 -3.16
N VAL A 43 1.88 -17.66 -3.74
CA VAL A 43 2.15 -16.41 -3.03
C VAL A 43 1.50 -15.25 -3.78
N ILE A 44 0.87 -14.35 -3.04
CA ILE A 44 0.29 -13.12 -3.57
C ILE A 44 1.02 -11.95 -2.94
N ARG A 45 1.61 -11.09 -3.78
CA ARG A 45 2.14 -9.83 -3.32
C ARG A 45 1.06 -8.76 -3.35
N ILE A 46 0.71 -8.24 -2.17
CA ILE A 46 -0.25 -7.16 -1.99
C ILE A 46 0.46 -5.86 -1.61
N PHE A 47 -0.18 -4.74 -1.89
CA PHE A 47 0.41 -3.42 -1.75
C PHE A 47 -0.50 -2.53 -0.92
N LEU A 48 -0.07 -2.20 0.29
CA LEU A 48 -0.81 -1.27 1.16
C LEU A 48 -0.54 0.15 0.66
N LEU A 49 -1.55 0.79 0.08
CA LEU A 49 -1.42 2.15 -0.42
C LEU A 49 -1.22 3.10 0.76
N TRP A 50 -0.13 3.87 0.75
CA TRP A 50 0.24 4.67 1.92
C TRP A 50 -0.85 5.67 2.33
N ASP A 51 -1.46 6.36 1.35
CA ASP A 51 -2.54 7.33 1.62
C ASP A 51 -3.81 6.71 2.24
N ASP A 52 -4.06 5.41 2.04
CA ASP A 52 -5.22 4.71 2.61
C ASP A 52 -4.92 4.07 3.98
N PHE A 53 -3.65 3.77 4.25
CA PHE A 53 -3.21 3.13 5.49
C PHE A 53 -2.65 4.10 6.53
N GLN A 54 -2.41 5.37 6.20
CA GLN A 54 -1.94 6.38 7.16
C GLN A 54 -2.54 7.76 6.84
N LEU A 55 -3.76 8.02 7.34
CA LEU A 55 -4.52 9.23 7.04
C LEU A 55 -3.96 10.49 7.69
N THR A 56 -3.26 10.34 8.83
CA THR A 56 -2.51 11.38 9.53
C THR A 56 -1.16 10.79 9.98
N PRO A 57 -0.15 11.60 10.33
CA PRO A 57 1.17 11.09 10.70
C PRO A 57 1.14 10.04 11.82
N ASP A 58 0.21 10.17 12.77
CA ASP A 58 0.17 9.34 13.98
C ASP A 58 -0.99 8.32 13.98
N ASP A 59 -1.72 8.17 12.87
CA ASP A 59 -2.94 7.36 12.84
C ASP A 59 -3.01 6.39 11.64
N VAL A 60 -3.35 5.14 11.95
CA VAL A 60 -3.65 4.07 10.99
C VAL A 60 -5.13 3.69 11.16
N PRO A 61 -5.97 3.84 10.13
CA PRO A 61 -7.39 3.61 10.28
C PRO A 61 -7.72 2.16 10.63
N ILE A 62 -8.55 1.96 11.65
CA ILE A 62 -9.04 0.63 12.05
C ILE A 62 -9.77 -0.06 10.88
N SER A 63 -10.47 0.70 10.03
CA SER A 63 -11.14 0.15 8.83
C SER A 63 -10.14 -0.47 7.84
N SER A 64 -9.00 0.19 7.60
CA SER A 64 -7.97 -0.32 6.70
C SER A 64 -7.33 -1.59 7.26
N LEU A 65 -7.13 -1.66 8.58
CA LEU A 65 -6.64 -2.86 9.27
C LEU A 65 -7.63 -4.02 9.20
N LYS A 66 -8.94 -3.76 9.38
CA LYS A 66 -9.99 -4.77 9.23
C LYS A 66 -10.09 -5.32 7.81
N ASN A 67 -9.93 -4.46 6.81
CA ASN A 67 -9.88 -4.89 5.41
C ASN A 67 -8.65 -5.78 5.17
N LEU A 68 -7.48 -5.41 5.72
CA LEU A 68 -6.28 -6.24 5.64
C LEU A 68 -6.46 -7.60 6.34
N GLU A 69 -7.06 -7.62 7.53
CA GLU A 69 -7.42 -8.87 8.23
C GLU A 69 -8.33 -9.75 7.37
N THR A 70 -9.35 -9.16 6.74
CA THR A 70 -10.23 -9.86 5.81
C THR A 70 -9.45 -10.48 4.63
N VAL A 71 -8.50 -9.75 4.04
CA VAL A 71 -7.64 -10.29 2.97
C VAL A 71 -6.75 -11.43 3.47
N CYS A 72 -6.20 -11.31 4.69
CA CYS A 72 -5.43 -12.38 5.33
C CYS A 72 -6.25 -13.64 5.53
N ASP A 73 -7.49 -13.51 6.02
CA ASP A 73 -8.40 -14.63 6.23
C ASP A 73 -8.78 -15.31 4.92
N ILE A 74 -9.05 -14.53 3.87
CA ILE A 74 -9.33 -15.06 2.52
C ILE A 74 -8.10 -15.81 1.99
N ALA A 75 -6.90 -15.23 2.05
CA ALA A 75 -5.67 -15.91 1.64
C ALA A 75 -5.49 -17.25 2.37
N ALA A 76 -5.70 -17.26 3.69
CA ALA A 76 -5.60 -18.46 4.52
C ALA A 76 -6.62 -19.53 4.08
N SER A 77 -7.87 -19.14 3.80
CA SER A 77 -8.92 -20.06 3.32
C SER A 77 -8.59 -20.74 1.98
N TYR A 78 -7.82 -20.07 1.12
CA TYR A 78 -7.35 -20.61 -0.15
C TYR A 78 -5.96 -21.26 -0.07
N ASN A 79 -5.36 -21.33 1.13
CA ASN A 79 -3.99 -21.80 1.35
C ASN A 79 -2.94 -21.03 0.51
N LEU A 80 -3.17 -19.72 0.35
CA LEU A 80 -2.27 -18.78 -0.30
C LEU A 80 -1.48 -18.02 0.76
N LYS A 81 -0.22 -17.71 0.46
CA LYS A 81 0.62 -16.85 1.32
C LYS A 81 0.60 -15.42 0.81
N LEU A 82 0.79 -14.47 1.72
CA LEU A 82 0.89 -13.05 1.39
C LEU A 82 2.32 -12.55 1.53
N ASP A 83 2.79 -11.83 0.51
CA ASP A 83 3.95 -10.94 0.57
C ASP A 83 3.41 -9.49 0.65
N VAL A 84 3.55 -8.86 1.81
CA VAL A 84 2.91 -7.57 2.08
C VAL A 84 3.92 -6.45 1.91
N THR A 85 3.69 -5.61 0.89
CA THR A 85 4.45 -4.36 0.73
C THR A 85 3.77 -3.25 1.52
N PHE A 86 4.37 -2.90 2.65
CA PHE A 86 3.96 -1.77 3.48
C PHE A 86 4.31 -0.44 2.82
N PHE A 87 3.48 0.58 3.06
CA PHE A 87 3.72 1.97 2.65
C PHE A 87 4.11 2.11 1.17
N THR A 88 3.23 1.63 0.29
CA THR A 88 3.43 1.74 -1.17
C THR A 88 3.32 3.20 -1.59
N GLY A 89 4.47 3.88 -1.65
CA GLY A 89 4.57 5.28 -2.05
C GLY A 89 4.96 5.52 -3.51
N HIS A 90 5.44 4.49 -4.22
CA HIS A 90 5.77 4.56 -5.65
C HIS A 90 5.33 3.27 -6.35
N MET A 91 4.50 3.40 -7.39
CA MET A 91 4.05 2.25 -8.16
C MET A 91 3.57 2.67 -9.54
N SER A 92 3.97 1.91 -10.57
CA SER A 92 3.53 2.09 -11.96
C SER A 92 3.82 3.48 -12.55
N GLY A 93 4.79 4.22 -11.98
CA GLY A 93 5.21 5.55 -12.41
C GLY A 93 4.83 6.68 -11.44
N PRO A 94 3.57 6.77 -10.97
CA PRO A 94 3.18 7.78 -9.99
C PRO A 94 3.77 7.57 -8.59
N ASN A 95 3.89 8.68 -7.86
CA ASN A 95 4.07 8.68 -6.42
C ASN A 95 2.71 8.78 -5.72
N TRP A 96 2.47 7.88 -4.78
CA TRP A 96 1.24 7.79 -4.00
C TRP A 96 1.51 8.31 -2.59
N ALA A 97 1.18 9.57 -2.38
CA ALA A 97 1.54 10.27 -1.15
C ALA A 97 0.33 10.45 -0.22
N PRO A 98 0.46 10.17 1.08
CA PRO A 98 -0.55 10.55 2.05
C PRO A 98 -0.80 12.06 2.05
N ARG A 99 -2.06 12.45 2.27
CA ARG A 99 -2.52 13.86 2.25
C ARG A 99 -1.71 14.80 3.16
N TRP A 100 -1.29 14.31 4.32
CA TRP A 100 -0.52 15.09 5.30
C TRP A 100 0.95 15.31 4.90
N MET A 101 1.42 14.71 3.80
CA MET A 101 2.71 15.05 3.19
C MET A 101 2.57 16.05 2.04
N LEU A 102 1.40 16.62 1.79
CA LEU A 102 1.20 17.54 0.67
C LEU A 102 1.50 19.00 1.04
N HIS A 103 2.69 19.29 1.58
CA HIS A 103 3.07 20.64 1.99
C HIS A 103 4.28 21.15 1.20
N GLY A 104 4.09 22.09 0.28
CA GLY A 104 5.19 22.73 -0.46
C GLY A 104 5.16 22.51 -1.97
N LYS A 105 6.27 22.78 -2.66
CA LYS A 105 6.36 22.70 -4.13
C LYS A 105 6.70 21.27 -4.56
N LYS A 106 6.00 20.78 -5.59
CA LYS A 106 6.36 19.50 -6.23
C LYS A 106 7.83 19.50 -6.68
N PRO A 107 8.63 18.48 -6.28
CA PRO A 107 10.00 18.32 -6.74
C PRO A 107 10.10 18.31 -8.27
N GLN A 108 11.14 18.94 -8.79
CA GLN A 108 11.47 18.87 -10.20
C GLN A 108 11.72 17.40 -10.58
N ASN A 109 11.23 16.97 -11.75
CA ASN A 109 11.34 15.61 -12.30
C ASN A 109 10.39 14.54 -11.75
N ILE A 110 9.47 14.86 -10.83
CA ILE A 110 8.37 13.93 -10.51
C ILE A 110 7.29 14.03 -11.59
N ARG A 111 6.97 12.91 -12.25
CA ARG A 111 5.90 12.89 -13.27
C ARG A 111 4.54 13.20 -12.66
N GLN A 112 4.11 12.40 -11.68
CA GLN A 112 2.77 12.50 -11.11
C GLN A 112 2.80 12.17 -9.60
N VAL A 113 2.08 12.97 -8.82
CA VAL A 113 1.76 12.67 -7.41
C VAL A 113 0.26 12.45 -7.34
N VAL A 114 -0.16 11.35 -6.71
CA VAL A 114 -1.57 10.99 -6.48
C VAL A 114 -1.80 10.91 -4.98
N SER A 115 -2.90 11.52 -4.54
CA SER A 115 -3.36 11.50 -3.16
C SER A 115 -4.87 11.67 -3.15
N ALA A 116 -5.57 10.97 -2.27
CA ALA A 116 -7.03 10.94 -2.18
C ALA A 116 -7.72 10.58 -3.51
N GLY A 117 -7.11 9.72 -4.31
CA GLY A 117 -7.58 9.40 -5.65
C GLY A 117 -7.45 10.52 -6.69
N LYS A 118 -6.72 11.60 -6.38
CA LYS A 118 -6.58 12.79 -7.24
C LYS A 118 -5.11 13.09 -7.54
N ILE A 119 -4.85 13.58 -8.75
CA ILE A 119 -3.54 14.10 -9.11
C ILE A 119 -3.32 15.43 -8.39
N VAL A 120 -2.20 15.56 -7.70
CA VAL A 120 -1.83 16.76 -6.92
C VAL A 120 -0.49 17.32 -7.38
N TYR A 121 -0.28 18.62 -7.15
CA TYR A 121 0.88 19.39 -7.61
C TYR A 121 1.76 19.91 -6.47
N THR A 122 1.58 19.38 -5.26
CA THR A 122 2.33 19.73 -4.05
C THR A 122 2.77 18.46 -3.32
N ILE A 123 3.97 18.43 -2.78
CA ILE A 123 4.46 17.39 -1.84
C ILE A 123 5.59 18.02 -1.01
N SER A 124 5.68 17.68 0.27
CA SER A 124 6.77 18.10 1.14
C SER A 124 8.04 17.38 0.74
N THR A 125 9.12 18.13 0.60
CA THR A 125 10.46 17.55 0.67
C THR A 125 10.67 17.04 2.10
N MET A 126 11.39 15.92 2.25
CA MET A 126 11.70 15.34 3.58
C MET A 126 12.42 16.32 4.52
N GLU A 127 12.94 17.44 4.00
CA GLU A 127 13.54 18.53 4.78
C GLU A 127 12.53 19.34 5.61
N GLY A 128 11.23 19.27 5.32
CA GLY A 128 10.19 20.00 6.05
C GLY A 128 9.12 19.12 6.71
N CYS A 129 9.25 17.79 6.59
CA CYS A 129 8.38 16.84 7.25
C CYS A 129 9.02 16.48 8.59
N ASP A 130 8.68 17.22 9.66
CA ASP A 130 8.99 16.77 11.02
C ASP A 130 8.14 15.53 11.29
N LEU A 131 8.64 14.37 10.87
CA LEU A 131 8.03 13.05 11.07
C LEU A 131 7.99 12.66 12.56
N GLY A 132 8.30 13.57 13.49
CA GLY A 132 8.47 13.27 14.91
C GLY A 132 9.59 12.26 15.19
N LEU A 133 10.34 11.83 14.15
CA LEU A 133 11.44 10.87 14.25
C LEU A 133 12.59 11.42 15.11
N HIS A 134 12.70 12.74 15.26
CA HIS A 134 13.61 13.36 16.21
C HIS A 134 13.35 12.95 17.66
N LYS A 135 12.08 12.67 18.04
CA LYS A 135 11.76 12.13 19.38
C LYS A 135 12.20 10.68 19.56
N TYR A 136 12.31 9.91 18.48
CA TYR A 136 12.67 8.49 18.53
C TYR A 136 14.16 8.22 18.30
N LEU A 137 14.89 9.15 17.70
CA LEU A 137 16.32 8.98 17.37
C LEU A 137 17.29 9.67 18.32
N GLY A 138 16.81 10.28 19.41
CA GLY A 138 17.65 10.77 20.51
C GLY A 138 18.76 11.76 20.10
N ARG A 139 18.58 12.47 18.98
CA ARG A 139 19.52 13.51 18.55
C ARG A 139 18.87 14.87 18.76
N GLU A 140 19.20 15.46 19.92
CA GLU A 140 19.11 16.90 20.11
C GLU A 140 19.99 17.58 19.06
N VAL A 141 19.40 18.50 18.30
CA VAL A 141 20.14 19.38 17.40
C VAL A 141 20.22 20.73 18.10
N ASN A 142 21.43 21.14 18.45
CA ASN A 142 21.75 22.49 18.93
C ASN A 142 21.51 23.53 17.83
#